data_AF-A0A8T5QME0-F1
#
_entry.id   AF-A0A8T5QME0-F1
#
_cell.length_a   1.000
_cell.length_b   1.000
_cell.length_c   1.000
_cell.angle_alpha   90.00
_cell.angle_beta   90.00
_cell.angle_gamma   90.00
#
_symmetry.space_group_name_H-M   'P 1'
#
loop_
_entity.id
_entity.type
_entity.pdbx_description
1 polymer ?
#
loop_
_entity_poly.entity_id
_entity_poly.type
_entity_poly.pdbx_seq_one_letter_code
_entity_poly.pdbx_strand_id
1 'polypeptide(L)'
;MKKLLLLLLFLVVLSAAASAQVLVSVEEKTVCGDGIREGHEMCEPDTDQDLCEAAGKVIGIAMVCDERDCTCLPKRMDCGNEIREGAEFCDPGEKEDKEENDFCPALGNLFNETFTCDPDTCLCKPETIFGAEPPAICGDGNITRDEECEKDEDCRADYECKNCSCVRKEWINESVITEVKKNLTKKQEPEKKPKEEVKKTDYHDFVGVILPDYLQKDFQKARVNVYIELENGSTQVVGVTTLHNVVQEIEDEKLSSVNYDVFVKKKKANAILNADDQGAALKKAFDDGSVTYKPKGLFSRFWAWLVGLFS
;
A
#
# COMPACT_ATOMS: atom_id res chain seq x y z
N MET A 1 56.77 20.78 -26.84
CA MET A 1 55.32 20.77 -26.52
C MET A 1 54.52 19.67 -27.22
N LYS A 2 54.72 19.35 -28.51
CA LYS A 2 53.99 18.25 -29.19
C LYS A 2 54.24 16.83 -28.64
N LYS A 3 55.41 16.57 -28.01
CA LYS A 3 55.73 15.26 -27.40
C LYS A 3 55.10 15.05 -26.01
N LEU A 4 54.71 16.12 -25.31
CA LEU A 4 54.07 16.03 -23.99
C LEU A 4 52.56 15.74 -24.11
N LEU A 5 51.93 16.24 -25.18
CA LEU A 5 50.50 15.99 -25.46
C LEU A 5 50.24 14.52 -25.88
N LEU A 6 51.19 13.89 -26.59
CA LEU A 6 51.07 12.50 -27.01
C LEU A 6 51.24 11.51 -25.85
N LEU A 7 52.06 11.86 -24.85
CA LEU A 7 52.29 11.03 -23.66
C LEU A 7 51.07 11.07 -22.71
N LEU A 8 50.40 12.21 -22.61
CA LEU A 8 49.16 12.39 -21.84
C LEU A 8 47.97 11.66 -22.47
N LEU A 9 47.88 11.62 -23.81
CA LEU A 9 46.84 10.85 -24.51
C LEU A 9 47.05 9.32 -24.37
N PHE A 10 48.29 8.85 -24.32
CA PHE A 10 48.58 7.42 -24.14
C PHE A 10 48.28 6.94 -22.71
N LEU A 11 48.48 7.78 -21.70
CA LEU A 11 48.17 7.47 -20.30
C LEU A 11 46.66 7.40 -20.02
N VAL A 12 45.84 8.20 -20.71
CA VAL A 12 44.36 8.15 -20.57
C VAL A 12 43.75 6.90 -21.21
N VAL A 13 44.37 6.36 -22.27
CA VAL A 13 43.90 5.13 -22.93
C VAL A 13 44.32 3.87 -22.13
N LEU A 14 45.47 3.90 -21.44
CA LEU A 14 45.93 2.80 -20.59
C LEU A 14 45.21 2.71 -19.23
N SER A 15 44.63 3.82 -18.72
CA SER A 15 43.77 3.78 -17.53
C SER A 15 42.37 3.21 -17.78
N ALA A 16 41.94 3.03 -19.04
CA ALA A 16 40.64 2.45 -19.37
C ALA A 16 40.67 0.92 -19.53
N ALA A 17 41.85 0.30 -19.57
CA ALA A 17 42.01 -1.15 -19.78
C ALA A 17 42.22 -1.97 -18.49
N ALA A 18 42.21 -1.33 -17.32
CA ALA A 18 42.55 -1.97 -16.05
C ALA A 18 41.48 -1.79 -14.96
N SER A 19 40.19 -1.91 -15.29
CA SER A 19 39.12 -2.22 -14.32
C SER A 19 37.83 -2.64 -15.05
N ALA A 20 37.92 -3.64 -15.92
CA ALA A 20 36.77 -4.44 -16.32
C ALA A 20 37.08 -5.89 -15.95
N GLN A 21 37.38 -6.12 -14.68
CA GLN A 21 37.00 -7.39 -14.08
C GLN A 21 35.49 -7.32 -14.00
N VAL A 22 34.86 -7.78 -15.08
CA VAL A 22 33.49 -8.27 -15.04
C VAL A 22 33.51 -9.33 -13.94
N LEU A 23 33.09 -8.94 -12.74
CA LEU A 23 32.45 -9.88 -11.83
C LEU A 23 31.27 -10.40 -12.64
N VAL A 24 31.49 -11.51 -13.34
CA VAL A 24 30.41 -12.42 -13.66
C VAL A 24 29.95 -12.84 -12.28
N SER A 25 28.98 -12.09 -11.74
CA SER A 25 28.10 -12.64 -10.74
C SER A 25 27.45 -13.79 -11.49
N VAL A 26 28.04 -14.97 -11.31
CA VAL A 26 27.25 -16.19 -11.43
C VAL A 26 26.09 -15.87 -10.49
N GLU A 27 24.91 -15.63 -11.04
CA GLU A 27 23.69 -15.76 -10.26
C GLU A 27 23.73 -17.22 -9.80
N GLU A 28 24.40 -17.44 -8.66
CA GLU A 28 24.24 -18.65 -7.88
C GLU A 28 22.75 -18.70 -7.63
N LYS A 29 22.11 -19.62 -8.35
CA LYS A 29 20.70 -19.88 -8.22
C LYS A 29 20.54 -20.34 -6.78
N THR A 30 20.08 -19.44 -5.92
CA THR A 30 19.69 -19.76 -4.55
C THR A 30 18.62 -20.83 -4.62
N VAL A 31 18.92 -22.01 -4.09
CA VAL A 31 18.01 -23.15 -4.04
C VAL A 31 17.76 -23.46 -2.58
N CYS A 32 16.61 -23.02 -2.09
CA CYS A 32 16.17 -23.40 -0.75
C CYS A 32 16.11 -24.92 -0.60
N GLY A 33 16.64 -25.43 0.50
CA GLY A 33 16.62 -26.87 0.81
C GLY A 33 17.82 -27.64 0.26
N ASP A 34 18.91 -26.97 -0.14
CA ASP A 34 20.14 -27.62 -0.59
C ASP A 34 21.19 -27.81 0.54
N GLY A 35 20.85 -27.39 1.76
CA GLY A 35 21.69 -27.48 2.95
C GLY A 35 22.74 -26.37 3.05
N ILE A 36 22.71 -25.35 2.20
CA ILE A 36 23.63 -24.20 2.23
C ILE A 36 22.80 -22.91 2.22
N ARG A 37 22.90 -22.10 3.28
CA ARG A 37 22.23 -20.80 3.30
C ARG A 37 22.99 -19.79 2.42
N GLU A 38 22.47 -19.50 1.24
CA GLU A 38 23.11 -18.66 0.23
C GLU A 38 22.30 -17.41 -0.13
N GLY A 39 22.98 -16.37 -0.65
CA GLY A 39 22.34 -15.16 -1.16
C GLY A 39 21.39 -14.46 -0.18
N HIS A 40 20.09 -14.51 -0.49
CA HIS A 40 19.01 -13.83 0.24
C HIS A 40 18.27 -14.72 1.24
N GLU A 41 18.70 -15.96 1.42
CA GLU A 41 18.06 -16.91 2.34
C GLU A 41 18.27 -16.49 3.80
N MET A 42 17.16 -16.43 4.53
CA MET A 42 17.15 -16.08 5.95
C MET A 42 17.23 -17.32 6.84
N CYS A 43 16.92 -18.50 6.30
CA CYS A 43 17.00 -19.78 6.98
C CYS A 43 17.28 -20.87 5.95
N GLU A 44 17.67 -22.05 6.41
CA GLU A 44 17.84 -23.24 5.56
C GLU A 44 17.34 -24.46 6.34
N PRO A 45 16.34 -25.22 5.83
CA PRO A 45 15.77 -26.37 6.52
C PRO A 45 16.83 -27.43 6.85
N ASP A 46 16.60 -28.19 7.92
CA ASP A 46 17.49 -29.26 8.38
C ASP A 46 18.94 -28.82 8.69
N THR A 47 19.19 -27.52 8.86
CA THR A 47 20.47 -26.97 9.29
C THR A 47 20.33 -26.04 10.49
N ASP A 48 21.43 -25.80 11.20
CA ASP A 48 21.48 -24.82 12.30
C ASP A 48 21.59 -23.36 11.78
N GLN A 49 21.43 -23.13 10.48
CA GLN A 49 21.59 -21.81 9.84
C GLN A 49 20.24 -21.08 9.74
N ASP A 50 19.58 -20.87 10.88
CA ASP A 50 18.29 -20.18 10.97
C ASP A 50 18.46 -18.77 11.58
N LEU A 51 18.13 -17.72 10.82
CA LEU A 51 18.11 -16.34 11.30
C LEU A 51 16.72 -15.87 11.73
N CYS A 52 15.69 -16.70 11.64
CA CYS A 52 14.30 -16.32 11.92
C CYS A 52 14.10 -15.98 13.40
N GLU A 53 14.74 -16.68 14.32
CA GLU A 53 14.70 -16.30 15.75
C GLU A 53 15.30 -14.90 15.97
N ALA A 54 16.44 -14.62 15.35
CA ALA A 54 17.10 -13.31 15.45
C ALA A 54 16.30 -12.19 14.80
N ALA A 55 15.75 -12.44 13.60
CA ALA A 55 14.86 -11.52 12.91
C ALA A 55 13.60 -11.24 13.74
N GLY A 56 13.04 -12.28 14.34
CA GLY A 56 11.88 -12.19 15.22
C GLY A 56 12.11 -11.33 16.46
N LYS A 57 13.27 -11.46 17.10
CA LYS A 57 13.67 -10.59 18.23
C LYS A 57 13.76 -9.11 17.83
N VAL A 58 14.19 -8.81 16.60
CA VAL A 58 14.31 -7.43 16.11
C VAL A 58 12.93 -6.79 15.93
N ILE A 59 11.96 -7.53 15.40
CA ILE A 59 10.60 -7.01 15.13
C ILE A 59 9.60 -7.29 16.27
N GLY A 60 10.00 -8.06 17.28
CA GLY A 60 9.14 -8.49 18.37
C GLY A 60 8.00 -9.40 17.91
N ILE A 61 8.28 -10.30 16.97
CA ILE A 61 7.32 -11.29 16.45
C ILE A 61 8.04 -12.63 16.34
N ALA A 62 7.49 -13.73 16.85
CA ALA A 62 8.08 -15.06 16.60
C ALA A 62 8.01 -15.40 15.11
N MET A 63 9.14 -15.83 14.54
CA MET A 63 9.27 -16.21 13.14
C MET A 63 9.77 -17.64 13.02
N VAL A 64 9.39 -18.33 11.94
CA VAL A 64 9.82 -19.67 11.55
C VAL A 64 10.29 -19.66 10.10
N CYS A 65 11.13 -20.62 9.76
CA CYS A 65 11.57 -20.82 8.38
C CYS A 65 10.41 -21.29 7.49
N ASP A 66 10.18 -20.63 6.35
CA ASP A 66 9.41 -21.20 5.24
C ASP A 66 10.33 -22.04 4.37
N GLU A 67 10.25 -23.35 4.54
CA GLU A 67 11.07 -24.33 3.82
C GLU A 67 10.87 -24.34 2.29
N ARG A 68 9.89 -23.60 1.76
CA ARG A 68 9.67 -23.48 0.31
C ARG A 68 10.59 -22.45 -0.33
N ASP A 69 10.79 -21.33 0.37
CA ASP A 69 11.44 -20.13 -0.16
C ASP A 69 12.64 -19.68 0.71
N CYS A 70 12.92 -20.39 1.82
CA CYS A 70 14.01 -20.12 2.76
C CYS A 70 13.99 -18.69 3.32
N THR A 71 12.78 -18.18 3.50
CA THR A 71 12.47 -16.89 4.12
C THR A 71 11.87 -17.09 5.51
N CYS A 72 11.91 -16.04 6.33
CA CYS A 72 11.26 -16.09 7.63
C CYS A 72 9.80 -15.66 7.49
N LEU A 73 8.89 -16.54 7.89
CA LEU A 73 7.48 -16.22 8.06
C LEU A 73 7.13 -16.11 9.53
N PRO A 74 6.10 -15.34 9.89
CA PRO A 74 5.62 -15.35 11.25
C PRO A 74 5.14 -16.75 11.64
N LYS A 75 5.52 -17.18 12.85
CA LYS A 75 5.06 -18.45 13.41
C LYS A 75 3.54 -18.45 13.50
N ARG A 76 2.95 -19.62 13.28
CA ARG A 76 1.50 -19.81 13.42
C ARG A 76 1.12 -19.52 14.87
N MET A 77 0.16 -18.60 15.06
CA MET A 77 -0.29 -18.09 16.36
C MET A 77 -0.47 -19.21 17.39
N ASP A 78 0.25 -19.10 18.50
CA ASP A 78 0.19 -20.01 19.64
C ASP A 78 -0.11 -19.18 20.90
N CYS A 79 -1.40 -18.91 21.07
CA CYS A 79 -1.90 -17.99 22.06
C CYS A 79 -1.64 -18.50 23.50
N GLY A 80 -1.14 -17.64 24.37
CA GLY A 80 -0.89 -17.92 25.79
C GLY A 80 0.55 -18.34 26.11
N ASN A 81 1.51 -18.13 25.21
CA ASN A 81 2.90 -18.56 25.39
C ASN A 81 3.87 -17.43 25.79
N GLU A 82 3.36 -16.22 26.03
CA GLU A 82 4.09 -15.00 26.40
C GLU A 82 5.03 -14.47 25.31
N ILE A 83 4.88 -14.93 24.07
CA ILE A 83 5.64 -14.51 22.90
C ILE A 83 4.64 -14.09 21.85
N ARG A 84 4.67 -12.81 21.45
CA ARG A 84 3.82 -12.35 20.35
C ARG A 84 4.23 -13.05 19.05
N GLU A 85 3.37 -13.91 18.52
CA GLU A 85 3.59 -14.66 17.28
C GLU A 85 2.68 -14.13 16.17
N GLY A 86 3.18 -13.97 14.95
CA GLY A 86 2.31 -13.55 13.83
C GLY A 86 1.57 -12.22 14.01
N ALA A 87 0.24 -12.31 13.93
CA ALA A 87 -0.68 -11.16 13.92
C ALA A 87 -1.37 -10.93 15.27
N GLU A 88 -0.81 -11.48 16.35
CA GLU A 88 -1.35 -11.35 17.71
C GLU A 88 -1.33 -9.88 18.17
N PHE A 89 -2.49 -9.40 18.59
CA PHE A 89 -2.65 -8.06 19.18
C PHE A 89 -2.56 -8.10 20.71
N CYS A 90 -2.65 -9.29 21.27
CA CYS A 90 -2.52 -9.53 22.68
C CYS A 90 -2.03 -10.97 22.91
N ASP A 91 -1.32 -11.23 24.00
CA ASP A 91 -0.94 -12.60 24.39
C ASP A 91 -1.14 -12.78 25.91
N PRO A 92 -2.29 -13.34 26.35
CA PRO A 92 -2.62 -13.46 27.75
C PRO A 92 -1.89 -14.66 28.37
N GLY A 93 -0.60 -14.51 28.64
CA GLY A 93 0.16 -15.46 29.44
C GLY A 93 -0.30 -15.54 30.92
N GLU A 94 0.31 -16.45 31.67
CA GLU A 94 0.00 -16.67 33.11
C GLU A 94 0.58 -15.59 34.04
N LYS A 95 1.59 -14.83 33.60
CA LYS A 95 2.28 -13.84 34.45
C LYS A 95 1.49 -12.54 34.67
N GLU A 96 1.83 -11.86 35.76
CA GLU A 96 1.21 -10.62 36.24
C GLU A 96 1.44 -9.41 35.29
N ASP A 97 2.33 -9.53 34.32
CA ASP A 97 2.73 -8.46 33.38
C ASP A 97 1.81 -8.38 32.13
N LYS A 98 0.51 -8.67 32.29
CA LYS A 98 -0.49 -8.70 31.21
C LYS A 98 -0.62 -7.38 30.43
N GLU A 99 -0.19 -6.27 31.00
CA GLU A 99 -0.34 -4.94 30.38
C GLU A 99 0.71 -4.65 29.30
N GLU A 100 1.91 -5.25 29.32
CA GLU A 100 2.95 -4.92 28.34
C GLU A 100 2.70 -5.55 26.96
N ASN A 101 1.91 -6.63 26.89
CA ASN A 101 1.63 -7.37 25.66
C ASN A 101 0.18 -7.26 25.18
N ASP A 102 -0.69 -6.43 25.79
CA ASP A 102 -2.07 -6.22 25.35
C ASP A 102 -2.23 -4.86 24.64
N PHE A 103 -2.35 -4.89 23.30
CA PHE A 103 -2.57 -3.69 22.49
C PHE A 103 -4.06 -3.38 22.26
N CYS A 104 -4.97 -4.20 22.78
CA CYS A 104 -6.41 -3.99 22.60
C CYS A 104 -6.91 -2.68 23.22
N PRO A 105 -6.42 -2.21 24.38
CA PRO A 105 -6.76 -0.88 24.88
C PRO A 105 -6.31 0.25 23.94
N ALA A 106 -5.11 0.15 23.35
CA ALA A 106 -4.60 1.14 22.41
C ALA A 106 -5.41 1.14 21.10
N LEU A 107 -5.78 -0.03 20.61
CA LEU A 107 -6.66 -0.19 19.45
C LEU A 107 -8.04 0.40 19.73
N GLY A 108 -8.60 0.16 20.91
CA GLY A 108 -9.87 0.74 21.34
C GLY A 108 -9.86 2.26 21.41
N ASN A 109 -8.80 2.85 21.95
CA ASN A 109 -8.64 4.31 21.94
C ASN A 109 -8.61 4.89 20.53
N LEU A 110 -8.05 4.17 19.55
CA LEU A 110 -8.02 4.59 18.15
C LEU A 110 -9.41 4.59 17.51
N PHE A 111 -10.24 3.59 17.83
CA PHE A 111 -11.58 3.44 17.27
C PHE A 111 -12.70 4.04 18.14
N ASN A 112 -12.35 4.61 19.30
CA ASN A 112 -13.30 5.07 20.32
C ASN A 112 -14.27 3.95 20.75
N GLU A 113 -13.75 2.73 20.87
CA GLU A 113 -14.44 1.53 21.34
C GLU A 113 -13.60 0.87 22.44
N THR A 114 -14.18 -0.03 23.22
CA THR A 114 -13.40 -0.83 24.19
C THR A 114 -13.13 -2.19 23.57
N PHE A 115 -11.87 -2.60 23.47
CA PHE A 115 -11.50 -3.94 23.04
C PHE A 115 -10.82 -4.69 24.18
N THR A 116 -11.07 -5.98 24.26
CA THR A 116 -10.43 -6.91 25.18
C THR A 116 -9.71 -7.99 24.40
N CYS A 117 -8.64 -8.51 24.98
CA CYS A 117 -7.96 -9.66 24.41
C CYS A 117 -8.86 -10.91 24.43
N ASP A 118 -8.93 -11.62 23.31
CA ASP A 118 -9.56 -12.93 23.23
C ASP A 118 -8.53 -14.03 23.49
N PRO A 119 -8.58 -14.75 24.63
CA PRO A 119 -7.54 -15.69 25.02
C PRO A 119 -7.45 -16.94 24.15
N ASP A 120 -8.46 -17.22 23.32
CA ASP A 120 -8.44 -18.36 22.40
C ASP A 120 -7.81 -18.01 21.05
N THR A 121 -7.78 -16.72 20.69
CA THR A 121 -7.35 -16.26 19.36
C THR A 121 -6.21 -15.26 19.39
N CYS A 122 -5.90 -14.68 20.55
CA CYS A 122 -4.91 -13.60 20.71
C CYS A 122 -5.20 -12.37 19.83
N LEU A 123 -6.47 -12.19 19.48
CA LEU A 123 -7.01 -11.05 18.76
C LEU A 123 -7.82 -10.16 19.69
N CYS A 124 -7.95 -8.89 19.32
CA CYS A 124 -8.83 -7.97 20.01
C CYS A 124 -10.28 -8.22 19.61
N LYS A 125 -11.12 -8.56 20.58
CA LYS A 125 -12.58 -8.55 20.41
C LYS A 125 -13.15 -7.29 21.06
N PRO A 126 -14.16 -6.65 20.46
CA PRO A 126 -14.85 -5.56 21.13
C PRO A 126 -15.39 -6.11 22.46
N GLU A 127 -15.17 -5.37 23.54
CA GLU A 127 -15.82 -5.64 24.80
C GLU A 127 -17.30 -5.34 24.58
N THR A 128 -18.05 -6.36 24.15
CA THR A 128 -19.50 -6.31 24.20
C THR A 128 -19.82 -6.00 25.64
N ILE A 129 -20.26 -4.78 25.91
CA ILE A 129 -20.76 -4.37 27.22
C ILE A 129 -21.75 -5.46 27.61
N PHE A 130 -21.37 -6.32 28.55
CA PHE A 130 -22.23 -7.36 29.09
C PHE A 130 -23.44 -6.64 29.69
N GLY A 131 -24.52 -6.61 28.93
CA GLY A 131 -25.57 -5.59 29.05
C GLY A 131 -26.27 -5.24 27.73
N ALA A 132 -25.86 -5.82 26.59
CA ALA A 132 -26.75 -5.90 25.43
C ALA A 132 -27.96 -6.77 25.80
N GLU A 133 -28.94 -6.14 26.46
CA GLU A 133 -30.30 -6.61 26.45
C GLU A 133 -30.67 -6.99 25.00
N PRO A 134 -31.49 -8.04 24.78
CA PRO A 134 -31.78 -8.58 23.45
C PRO A 134 -32.18 -7.47 22.47
N PRO A 135 -31.81 -7.54 21.17
CA PRO A 135 -32.16 -6.50 20.21
C PRO A 135 -33.64 -6.16 20.31
N ALA A 136 -33.97 -4.86 20.23
CA ALA A 136 -35.36 -4.40 20.30
C ALA A 136 -36.19 -5.16 19.25
N ILE A 137 -37.28 -5.81 19.70
CA ILE A 137 -38.08 -6.69 18.87
C ILE A 137 -39.28 -5.90 18.41
N CYS A 138 -39.20 -5.42 17.18
CA CYS A 138 -40.28 -4.68 16.58
C CYS A 138 -41.57 -5.50 16.55
N GLY A 139 -42.64 -4.97 17.15
CA GLY A 139 -43.95 -5.63 17.24
C GLY A 139 -44.19 -6.41 18.54
N ASP A 140 -43.39 -6.21 19.59
CA ASP A 140 -43.61 -6.80 20.90
C ASP A 140 -44.63 -6.03 21.78
N GLY A 141 -45.12 -4.90 21.27
CA GLY A 141 -46.12 -4.04 21.90
C GLY A 141 -45.54 -2.99 22.85
N ASN A 142 -44.22 -2.88 23.00
CA ASN A 142 -43.56 -1.90 23.86
C ASN A 142 -42.50 -1.13 23.07
N ILE A 143 -42.59 0.20 23.05
CA ILE A 143 -41.53 1.03 22.45
C ILE A 143 -40.32 1.00 23.38
N THR A 144 -39.24 0.35 22.96
CA THR A 144 -38.01 0.26 23.73
C THR A 144 -36.78 0.70 22.94
N ARG A 145 -35.78 1.24 23.66
CA ARG A 145 -34.48 1.67 23.11
C ARG A 145 -34.59 2.63 21.91
N ASP A 146 -34.16 2.16 20.74
CA ASP A 146 -34.03 2.92 19.48
C ASP A 146 -35.29 2.82 18.59
N GLU A 147 -36.36 2.17 19.07
CA GLU A 147 -37.64 2.13 18.37
C GLU A 147 -38.33 3.49 18.49
N GLU A 148 -38.82 4.02 17.36
CA GLU A 148 -39.60 5.25 17.36
C GLU A 148 -41.11 4.97 17.51
N CYS A 149 -41.55 3.73 17.24
CA CYS A 149 -42.95 3.33 17.25
C CYS A 149 -43.12 1.81 17.28
N GLU A 150 -44.28 1.36 17.76
CA GLU A 150 -44.76 -0.02 17.64
C GLU A 150 -45.99 -0.11 16.72
N LYS A 151 -46.75 0.97 16.65
CA LYS A 151 -47.95 1.14 15.80
C LYS A 151 -48.07 2.58 15.30
N ASP A 152 -48.91 2.77 14.30
CA ASP A 152 -49.08 4.09 13.63
C ASP A 152 -49.52 5.20 14.59
N GLU A 153 -50.23 4.86 15.66
CA GLU A 153 -50.69 5.83 16.66
C GLU A 153 -49.56 6.39 17.53
N ASP A 154 -48.42 5.71 17.59
CA ASP A 154 -47.23 6.18 18.30
C ASP A 154 -46.50 7.27 17.50
N CYS A 155 -46.74 7.33 16.20
CA CYS A 155 -46.19 8.33 15.30
C CYS A 155 -47.05 9.60 15.22
N ARG A 156 -46.44 10.69 14.74
CA ARG A 156 -47.17 11.91 14.38
C ARG A 156 -48.20 11.61 13.28
N ALA A 157 -49.29 12.39 13.21
CA ALA A 157 -50.40 12.13 12.29
C ALA A 157 -50.00 11.98 10.80
N ASP A 158 -48.95 12.67 10.34
CA ASP A 158 -48.40 12.59 8.98
C ASP A 158 -47.36 11.46 8.77
N TYR A 159 -47.18 10.58 9.75
CA TYR A 159 -46.24 9.46 9.77
C TYR A 159 -46.97 8.14 10.08
N GLU A 160 -46.42 7.03 9.59
CA GLU A 160 -46.83 5.65 9.87
C GLU A 160 -45.63 4.87 10.41
N CYS A 161 -45.89 3.85 11.21
CA CYS A 161 -44.86 3.02 11.80
C CYS A 161 -44.45 1.93 10.82
N LYS A 162 -43.18 1.92 10.41
CA LYS A 162 -42.61 0.86 9.56
C LYS A 162 -41.27 0.41 10.10
N ASN A 163 -41.15 -0.89 10.37
CA ASN A 163 -39.97 -1.50 11.00
C ASN A 163 -39.52 -0.71 12.24
N CYS A 164 -40.48 -0.28 13.05
CA CYS A 164 -40.27 0.46 14.29
C CYS A 164 -39.56 1.81 14.13
N SER A 165 -39.71 2.42 12.95
CA SER A 165 -39.38 3.82 12.69
C SER A 165 -40.60 4.57 12.17
N CYS A 166 -40.78 5.81 12.60
CA CYS A 166 -41.85 6.67 12.11
C CYS A 166 -41.44 7.23 10.75
N VAL A 167 -42.07 6.73 9.69
CA VAL A 167 -41.83 7.19 8.33
C VAL A 167 -43.01 8.00 7.80
N ARG A 168 -42.73 9.07 7.06
CA ARG A 168 -43.77 9.99 6.61
C ARG A 168 -44.71 9.30 5.61
N LYS A 169 -46.03 9.42 5.82
CA LYS A 169 -47.09 8.80 4.98
C LYS A 169 -47.04 9.19 3.50
N GLU A 170 -46.31 10.25 3.13
CA GLU A 170 -46.32 10.84 1.78
C GLU A 170 -45.02 10.67 0.95
N TRP A 171 -44.19 9.64 1.19
CA TRP A 171 -43.02 9.37 0.33
C TRP A 171 -43.03 8.06 -0.46
N ILE A 172 -44.18 7.38 -0.55
CA ILE A 172 -44.41 6.37 -1.59
C ILE A 172 -45.27 7.01 -2.67
N ASN A 173 -44.70 7.98 -3.38
CA ASN A 173 -45.28 8.42 -4.63
C ASN A 173 -45.08 7.26 -5.62
N GLU A 174 -46.13 6.56 -6.02
CA GLU A 174 -46.07 5.50 -7.04
C GLU A 174 -45.37 5.97 -8.31
N SER A 175 -45.32 7.29 -8.55
CA SER A 175 -44.53 7.91 -9.62
C SER A 175 -43.03 7.61 -9.50
N VAL A 176 -42.43 7.60 -8.30
CA VAL A 176 -41.00 7.33 -8.08
C VAL A 176 -40.69 5.84 -8.29
N ILE A 177 -41.55 4.94 -7.81
CA ILE A 177 -41.40 3.50 -8.06
C ILE A 177 -41.60 3.19 -9.55
N THR A 178 -42.51 3.90 -10.22
CA THR A 178 -42.72 3.78 -11.67
C THR A 178 -41.54 4.37 -12.45
N GLU A 179 -40.92 5.45 -11.99
CA GLU A 179 -39.74 6.07 -12.60
C GLU A 179 -38.49 5.19 -12.45
N VAL A 180 -38.30 4.56 -11.30
CA VAL A 180 -37.23 3.56 -11.08
C VAL A 180 -37.47 2.30 -11.91
N LYS A 181 -38.69 1.76 -11.97
CA LYS A 181 -39.01 0.61 -12.85
C LYS A 181 -38.89 0.95 -14.34
N LYS A 182 -39.22 2.18 -14.74
CA LYS A 182 -39.10 2.69 -16.12
C LYS A 182 -37.64 2.99 -16.49
N ASN A 183 -36.79 3.35 -15.53
CA ASN A 183 -35.34 3.44 -15.72
C ASN A 183 -34.67 2.07 -15.79
N LEU A 184 -35.22 1.04 -15.13
CA LEU A 184 -34.74 -0.34 -15.25
C LEU A 184 -35.17 -1.05 -16.55
N THR A 185 -36.19 -0.53 -17.26
CA THR A 185 -36.72 -1.11 -18.52
C THR A 185 -36.60 -0.20 -19.75
N LYS A 186 -36.04 1.01 -19.61
CA LYS A 186 -35.72 1.86 -20.76
C LYS A 186 -34.51 1.29 -21.51
N LYS A 187 -34.78 0.84 -22.73
CA LYS A 187 -33.79 0.60 -23.79
C LYS A 187 -32.84 1.80 -23.84
N GLN A 188 -31.55 1.53 -23.65
CA GLN A 188 -30.47 2.52 -23.64
C GLN A 188 -30.69 3.59 -24.72
N GLU A 189 -30.78 4.86 -24.29
CA GLU A 189 -30.44 5.99 -25.17
C GLU A 189 -29.05 5.74 -25.76
N PRO A 190 -28.81 6.14 -27.02
CA PRO A 190 -27.68 5.66 -27.80
C PRO A 190 -26.39 5.79 -26.99
N GLU A 191 -25.78 4.64 -26.70
CA GLU A 191 -24.48 4.54 -26.06
C GLU A 191 -23.59 5.61 -26.68
N LYS A 192 -23.08 6.52 -25.85
CA LYS A 192 -21.75 7.06 -26.14
C LYS A 192 -20.91 5.81 -26.38
N LYS A 193 -20.43 5.65 -27.62
CA LYS A 193 -19.61 4.52 -28.05
C LYS A 193 -18.77 4.07 -26.87
N PRO A 194 -18.82 2.78 -26.46
CA PRO A 194 -18.03 2.28 -25.36
C PRO A 194 -16.64 2.88 -25.48
N LYS A 195 -16.23 3.69 -24.50
CA LYS A 195 -14.84 4.14 -24.45
C LYS A 195 -14.08 2.85 -24.32
N GLU A 196 -13.45 2.44 -25.41
CA GLU A 196 -12.58 1.28 -25.50
C GLU A 196 -11.74 1.25 -24.23
N GLU A 197 -11.95 0.22 -23.40
CA GLU A 197 -11.27 0.11 -22.11
C GLU A 197 -9.76 0.12 -22.40
N VAL A 198 -9.14 1.24 -22.05
CA VAL A 198 -7.72 1.43 -22.33
C VAL A 198 -6.99 0.49 -21.38
N LYS A 199 -6.39 -0.58 -21.95
CA LYS A 199 -5.61 -1.55 -21.19
C LYS A 199 -4.56 -0.83 -20.33
N LYS A 200 -4.81 -0.77 -19.02
CA LYS A 200 -3.90 -0.19 -18.04
C LYS A 200 -2.70 -1.11 -17.90
N THR A 201 -1.52 -0.53 -17.74
CA THR A 201 -0.31 -1.27 -17.39
C THR A 201 -0.26 -1.37 -15.88
N ASP A 202 0.04 -2.56 -15.38
CA ASP A 202 0.27 -2.80 -13.95
C ASP A 202 1.73 -2.41 -13.63
N TYR A 203 1.92 -1.66 -12.54
CA TYR A 203 3.22 -1.16 -12.10
C TYR A 203 3.62 -1.71 -10.72
N HIS A 204 2.85 -2.60 -10.11
CA HIS A 204 3.12 -3.07 -8.74
C HIS A 204 4.43 -3.87 -8.62
N ASP A 205 4.94 -4.43 -9.73
CA ASP A 205 6.26 -5.09 -9.79
C ASP A 205 7.44 -4.14 -9.47
N PHE A 206 7.20 -2.82 -9.41
CA PHE A 206 8.22 -1.83 -9.02
C PHE A 206 8.32 -1.61 -7.50
N VAL A 207 7.45 -2.21 -6.70
CA VAL A 207 7.59 -2.18 -5.24
C VAL A 207 8.89 -2.88 -4.85
N GLY A 208 9.68 -2.23 -3.98
CA GLY A 208 11.01 -2.70 -3.56
C GLY A 208 12.17 -2.20 -4.42
N VAL A 209 11.90 -1.57 -5.57
CA VAL A 209 12.98 -1.04 -6.43
C VAL A 209 13.71 0.12 -5.75
N ILE A 210 15.04 0.06 -5.78
CA ILE A 210 15.92 1.13 -5.28
C ILE A 210 16.04 2.22 -6.35
N LEU A 211 15.74 3.45 -5.96
CA LEU A 211 15.91 4.63 -6.80
C LEU A 211 17.40 4.94 -7.00
N PRO A 212 17.82 5.29 -8.23
CA PRO A 212 19.19 5.71 -8.49
C PRO A 212 19.65 6.89 -7.62
N ASP A 213 20.94 6.94 -7.31
CA ASP A 213 21.56 7.93 -6.42
C ASP A 213 21.23 9.39 -6.79
N TYR A 214 21.13 9.68 -8.08
CA TYR A 214 20.84 11.04 -8.56
C TYR A 214 19.40 11.51 -8.26
N LEU A 215 18.48 10.60 -7.90
CA LEU A 215 17.11 10.93 -7.48
C LEU A 215 16.95 11.04 -5.98
N GLN A 216 17.91 10.57 -5.18
CA GLN A 216 17.75 10.46 -3.72
C GLN A 216 17.41 11.81 -3.09
N LYS A 217 18.07 12.89 -3.50
CA LYS A 217 17.87 14.22 -2.89
C LYS A 217 16.41 14.67 -2.96
N ASP A 218 15.72 14.37 -4.05
CA ASP A 218 14.35 14.83 -4.28
C ASP A 218 13.31 13.78 -3.90
N PHE A 219 13.67 12.49 -4.00
CA PHE A 219 12.74 11.36 -3.92
C PHE A 219 13.07 10.35 -2.80
N GLN A 220 13.98 10.63 -1.87
CA GLN A 220 14.27 9.71 -0.75
C GLN A 220 13.05 9.43 0.13
N LYS A 221 12.23 10.45 0.36
CA LYS A 221 10.99 10.38 1.13
C LYS A 221 9.93 11.24 0.42
N ALA A 222 9.30 10.68 -0.60
CA ALA A 222 8.38 11.41 -1.45
C ALA A 222 7.10 10.62 -1.74
N ARG A 223 6.01 11.36 -1.89
CA ARG A 223 4.74 10.90 -2.47
C ARG A 223 4.59 11.57 -3.82
N VAL A 224 4.44 10.78 -4.87
CA VAL A 224 4.54 11.22 -6.25
C VAL A 224 3.32 10.75 -7.02
N ASN A 225 2.72 11.62 -7.83
CA ASN A 225 1.78 11.19 -8.85
C ASN A 225 2.51 11.13 -10.19
N VAL A 226 2.53 9.96 -10.82
CA VAL A 226 3.12 9.75 -12.15
C VAL A 226 2.00 9.76 -13.19
N TYR A 227 2.02 10.78 -14.05
CA TYR A 227 1.07 10.99 -15.14
C TYR A 227 1.67 10.42 -16.43
N ILE A 228 1.10 9.32 -16.92
CA ILE A 228 1.53 8.60 -18.11
C ILE A 228 0.57 8.91 -19.26
N GLU A 229 1.02 9.72 -20.22
CA GLU A 229 0.25 10.08 -21.41
C GLU A 229 0.20 8.91 -22.40
N LEU A 230 -0.99 8.36 -22.62
CA LEU A 230 -1.26 7.23 -23.51
C LEU A 230 -1.39 7.72 -24.97
N GLU A 231 -1.24 6.81 -25.94
CA GLU A 231 -1.22 7.17 -27.38
C GLU A 231 -2.54 7.77 -27.88
N ASN A 232 -3.65 7.46 -27.22
CA ASN A 232 -4.97 8.04 -27.49
C ASN A 232 -5.19 9.41 -26.83
N GLY A 233 -4.15 9.99 -26.22
CA GLY A 233 -4.20 11.28 -25.51
C GLY A 233 -4.83 11.21 -24.11
N SER A 234 -5.30 10.04 -23.67
CA SER A 234 -5.72 9.86 -22.27
C SER A 234 -4.51 9.73 -21.34
N THR A 235 -4.72 9.86 -20.03
CA THR A 235 -3.64 9.80 -19.04
C THR A 235 -3.95 8.72 -18.01
N GLN A 236 -3.03 7.78 -17.83
CA GLN A 236 -3.01 6.90 -16.67
C GLN A 236 -2.27 7.63 -15.54
N VAL A 237 -2.81 7.58 -14.32
CA VAL A 237 -2.17 8.17 -13.14
C VAL A 237 -1.86 7.05 -12.19
N VAL A 238 -0.65 7.06 -11.64
CA VAL A 238 -0.18 6.09 -10.65
C VAL A 238 0.40 6.86 -9.48
N GLY A 239 -0.05 6.54 -8.27
CA GLY A 239 0.50 7.04 -7.03
C GLY A 239 1.73 6.23 -6.63
N VAL A 240 2.81 6.89 -6.23
CA VAL A 240 4.04 6.22 -5.82
C VAL A 240 4.53 6.83 -4.50
N THR A 241 4.75 5.99 -3.49
CA THR A 241 5.36 6.41 -2.23
C THR A 241 6.76 5.82 -2.12
N THR A 242 7.74 6.66 -1.79
CA THR A 242 9.14 6.27 -1.62
C THR A 242 9.61 6.57 -0.20
N LEU A 243 10.43 5.67 0.35
CA LEU A 243 11.07 5.84 1.64
C LEU A 243 12.46 5.21 1.60
N HIS A 244 13.46 5.93 2.14
CA HIS A 244 14.86 5.51 2.11
C HIS A 244 15.35 5.15 0.70
N ASN A 245 14.90 5.89 -0.31
CA ASN A 245 15.22 5.67 -1.73
C ASN A 245 14.64 4.36 -2.29
N VAL A 246 13.71 3.71 -1.61
CA VAL A 246 13.04 2.50 -2.09
C VAL A 246 11.58 2.82 -2.39
N VAL A 247 11.04 2.29 -3.48
CA VAL A 247 9.60 2.34 -3.77
C VAL A 247 8.87 1.44 -2.78
N GLN A 248 8.04 2.02 -1.92
CA GLN A 248 7.32 1.31 -0.87
C GLN A 248 5.94 0.87 -1.30
N GLU A 249 5.24 1.73 -2.03
CA GLU A 249 3.83 1.54 -2.36
C GLU A 249 3.53 2.17 -3.71
N ILE A 250 2.68 1.48 -4.46
CA ILE A 250 2.14 1.92 -5.74
C ILE A 250 0.62 1.81 -5.65
N GLU A 251 -0.08 2.89 -6.01
CA GLU A 251 -1.53 2.95 -6.07
C GLU A 251 -1.96 3.19 -7.53
N ASP A 252 -2.96 2.46 -8.02
CA ASP A 252 -3.54 2.63 -9.36
C ASP A 252 -4.37 3.92 -9.53
N GLU A 253 -4.32 4.78 -8.52
CA GLU A 253 -5.05 6.03 -8.41
C GLU A 253 -4.15 7.19 -8.01
N LYS A 254 -4.71 8.39 -8.05
CA LYS A 254 -4.01 9.61 -7.71
C LYS A 254 -3.95 9.79 -6.19
N LEU A 255 -2.76 9.96 -5.65
CA LEU A 255 -2.56 10.35 -4.26
C LEU A 255 -3.11 11.75 -3.98
N SER A 256 -3.83 11.89 -2.86
CA SER A 256 -4.45 13.14 -2.42
C SER A 256 -3.42 14.19 -1.94
N SER A 257 -2.32 13.73 -1.34
CA SER A 257 -1.23 14.56 -0.84
C SER A 257 0.10 14.10 -1.44
N VAL A 258 0.68 14.93 -2.31
CA VAL A 258 1.94 14.62 -3.02
C VAL A 258 2.96 15.74 -2.88
N ASN A 259 4.23 15.33 -2.93
CA ASN A 259 5.39 16.18 -3.03
C ASN A 259 5.68 16.58 -4.49
N TYR A 260 5.38 15.69 -5.45
CA TYR A 260 5.67 15.91 -6.87
C TYR A 260 4.59 15.34 -7.79
N ASP A 261 4.39 16.01 -8.93
CA ASP A 261 3.77 15.40 -10.12
C ASP A 261 4.88 15.12 -11.13
N VAL A 262 5.01 13.88 -11.60
CA VAL A 262 5.94 13.47 -12.67
C VAL A 262 5.13 13.21 -13.94
N PHE A 263 5.62 13.66 -15.09
CA PHE A 263 4.95 13.53 -16.38
C PHE A 263 5.84 12.78 -17.36
N VAL A 264 5.29 11.74 -17.99
CA VAL A 264 6.00 10.90 -18.95
C VAL A 264 5.03 10.42 -20.05
N LYS A 265 5.53 10.25 -21.27
CA LYS A 265 4.74 9.62 -22.36
C LYS A 265 4.85 8.10 -22.29
N LYS A 266 3.77 7.37 -22.59
CA LYS A 266 3.73 5.89 -22.57
C LYS A 266 4.89 5.26 -23.34
N LYS A 267 5.18 5.75 -24.54
CA LYS A 267 6.31 5.26 -25.35
C LYS A 267 7.65 5.38 -24.62
N LYS A 268 7.87 6.47 -23.89
CA LYS A 268 9.11 6.69 -23.14
C LYS A 268 9.12 5.87 -21.85
N ALA A 269 7.98 5.78 -21.14
CA ALA A 269 7.83 4.89 -19.99
C ALA A 269 8.19 3.46 -20.38
N ASN A 270 7.58 2.90 -21.43
CA ASN A 270 7.90 1.56 -21.93
C ASN A 270 9.36 1.41 -22.35
N ALA A 271 9.99 2.45 -22.92
CA ALA A 271 11.40 2.39 -23.28
C ALA A 271 12.32 2.36 -22.05
N ILE A 272 11.92 2.98 -20.94
CA ILE A 272 12.63 2.90 -19.65
C ILE A 272 12.44 1.52 -19.04
N LEU A 273 11.20 1.00 -19.01
CA LEU A 273 10.87 -0.31 -18.43
C LEU A 273 11.60 -1.46 -19.13
N ASN A 274 11.74 -1.40 -20.46
CA ASN A 274 12.37 -2.45 -21.26
C ASN A 274 13.87 -2.23 -21.48
N ALA A 275 14.51 -1.27 -20.79
CA ALA A 275 15.94 -1.04 -20.92
C ALA A 275 16.73 -2.02 -20.04
N ASP A 276 17.86 -2.52 -20.54
CA ASP A 276 18.78 -3.37 -19.78
C ASP A 276 19.27 -2.68 -18.49
N ASP A 277 19.48 -1.36 -18.55
CA ASP A 277 19.75 -0.49 -17.42
C ASP A 277 18.66 0.59 -17.31
N GLN A 278 17.63 0.27 -16.52
CA GLN A 278 16.49 1.15 -16.30
C GLN A 278 16.90 2.48 -15.63
N GLY A 279 17.91 2.45 -14.75
CA GLY A 279 18.42 3.64 -14.06
C GLY A 279 19.08 4.63 -15.02
N ALA A 280 19.96 4.14 -15.90
CA ALA A 280 20.57 4.95 -16.94
C ALA A 280 19.54 5.48 -17.94
N ALA A 281 18.56 4.66 -18.33
CA ALA A 281 17.48 5.06 -19.23
C ALA A 281 16.60 6.16 -18.62
N LEU A 282 16.25 6.04 -17.33
CA LEU A 282 15.50 7.03 -16.58
C LEU A 282 16.30 8.33 -16.45
N LYS A 283 17.59 8.26 -16.13
CA LYS A 283 18.46 9.44 -16.04
C LYS A 283 18.47 10.19 -17.35
N LYS A 284 18.69 9.49 -18.47
CA LYS A 284 18.68 10.06 -19.80
C LYS A 284 17.32 10.71 -20.13
N ALA A 285 16.22 10.14 -19.64
CA ALA A 285 14.89 10.68 -19.83
C ALA A 285 14.64 11.99 -19.05
N PHE A 286 15.25 12.15 -17.87
CA PHE A 286 15.26 13.44 -17.18
C PHE A 286 16.19 14.44 -17.88
N ASP A 287 17.39 14.01 -18.27
CA ASP A 287 18.38 14.87 -18.94
C ASP A 287 17.86 15.41 -20.29
N ASP A 288 17.13 14.60 -21.07
CA ASP A 288 16.56 14.99 -22.36
C ASP A 288 15.18 15.67 -22.26
N GLY A 289 14.65 15.83 -21.04
CA GLY A 289 13.35 16.46 -20.77
C GLY A 289 12.14 15.64 -21.20
N SER A 290 12.30 14.37 -21.57
CA SER A 290 11.16 13.48 -21.88
C SER A 290 10.42 12.97 -20.65
N VAL A 291 11.06 13.05 -19.48
CA VAL A 291 10.43 12.97 -18.16
C VAL A 291 10.61 14.32 -17.48
N THR A 292 9.51 14.91 -17.03
CA THR A 292 9.53 16.19 -16.29
C THR A 292 8.83 16.03 -14.97
N TYR A 293 9.17 16.85 -13.98
CA TYR A 293 8.50 16.84 -12.69
C TYR A 293 8.15 18.25 -12.22
N LYS A 294 7.10 18.36 -11.42
CA LYS A 294 6.62 19.60 -10.83
C LYS A 294 6.48 19.44 -9.32
N PRO A 295 7.23 20.19 -8.50
CA PRO A 295 7.05 20.18 -7.06
C PRO A 295 5.67 20.70 -6.66
N LYS A 296 5.10 20.07 -5.63
CA LYS A 296 3.83 20.40 -4.99
C LYS A 296 4.08 20.85 -3.56
N GLY A 297 3.23 21.78 -3.10
CA GLY A 297 3.41 22.47 -1.83
C GLY A 297 4.17 23.80 -1.97
N LEU A 298 3.89 24.72 -1.05
CA LEU A 298 4.49 26.06 -1.00
C LEU A 298 6.02 25.99 -0.81
N PHE A 299 6.49 25.11 0.07
CA PHE A 299 7.91 24.97 0.39
C PHE A 299 8.72 24.43 -0.79
N SER A 300 8.25 23.37 -1.44
CA SER A 300 8.90 22.75 -2.61
C SER A 300 8.98 23.71 -3.80
N ARG A 301 7.93 24.54 -4.00
CA ARG A 301 7.92 25.60 -5.02
C ARG A 301 8.93 26.70 -4.73
N PHE A 302 9.04 27.12 -3.46
CA PHE A 302 10.01 28.13 -3.05
C PHE A 302 11.45 27.63 -3.23
N TRP A 303 11.73 26.38 -2.87
CA TRP A 303 13.04 25.77 -3.05
C TRP A 303 13.42 25.64 -4.53
N ALA A 304 12.50 25.19 -5.39
CA ALA A 304 12.75 25.10 -6.83
C ALA A 304 13.02 26.47 -7.47
N TRP A 305 12.31 27.52 -7.02
CA TRP A 305 12.56 28.89 -7.46
C TRP A 305 13.96 29.37 -7.03
N LEU A 306 14.39 29.07 -5.80
CA LEU A 306 15.72 29.40 -5.32
C LEU A 306 16.82 28.68 -6.12
N VAL A 307 16.68 27.38 -6.41
CA VAL A 307 17.69 26.63 -7.20
C VAL A 307 17.76 27.12 -8.63
N GLY A 308 16.60 27.39 -9.25
CA GLY A 308 16.52 27.88 -10.62
C GLY A 308 17.11 29.28 -10.82
N LEU A 309 17.36 30.05 -9.76
CA LEU A 309 18.08 31.33 -9.85
C LEU A 309 19.61 31.16 -9.90
N PHE A 310 20.13 29.98 -9.54
CA PHE A 310 21.57 29.72 -9.44
C PHE A 310 22.07 28.58 -10.36
N SER A 311 21.19 27.99 -11.18
CA SER A 311 21.53 27.02 -12.23
C SER A 311 21.34 27.64 -13.61
#